data_AF-A0A1Q4DY41-F1
#
_entry.id   AF-A0A1Q4DY41-F1
#
_cell.length_a   1.000
_cell.length_b   1.000
_cell.length_c   1.000
_cell.angle_alpha   90.00
_cell.angle_beta   90.00
_cell.angle_gamma   90.00
#
_symmetry.space_group_name_H-M   'P 1'
#
loop_
_entity.id
_entity.type
_entity.pdbx_description
1 polymer ?
#
loop_
_entity_poly.entity_id
_entity_poly.type
_entity_poly.pdbx_seq_one_letter_code
_entity_poly.pdbx_strand_id
1 'polypeptide(L)'
;MRILFAAALLASPALAHAADLPGADGANTADDGVAAPAPREGDGIPDQLDSDQKAGYRKVFAAIHAQRWQDAQLQLDSMKPGPLHAIARAELYTAKNSPKVELAPLLQLIGDAPELPQADQLSRMARTRGAAATPAIPAAARLIWYDGAPVRQRARSIKSDTAATEIALAIQPYVKADQGAEAEGVVARFEADLTPEARTEWQQKVAWIYYVAGDDGNARRVAAKAQDGAGDWAPQADWVAGLAAWREQDCSGATAAFERVATRAADTELRSAGLYWGSRAEMACGRPDRVATKLRAATQYGETFYGLLAKSALGIEDKPGKGEKFVAEDWRALERRPNVRVAAALVEIDEDGLADEVLRYQAKIGNPSEHLALTRLAGRLSLPSTQLWLTHNCPQGTQPLTAARYPAPNWTPAGGWRVDKALVFAHTLQESRFNSEIRSAAGAMGLMQVKTGAAIDIGRRNGRTYAASDLTKPSVNMEIGQSYLEQLRDQPFTGGLLPKVIASYNAGPTPVANWNAMIKDGGDPLLYIESIPYWETRGYVMTVLRNYWMYENQEGRKSSSREALAQGMWPKFPGMQGPAAVKLNMRKLAFHQDGNANR
;
A
#
# COMPACT_ATOMS: atom_id res chain seq x y z
N MET A 1 22.88 16.75 5.86
CA MET A 1 23.51 17.39 7.04
C MET A 1 22.37 18.01 7.86
N ARG A 2 22.23 17.60 9.12
CA ARG A 2 21.14 17.95 10.04
C ARG A 2 21.17 19.42 10.42
N ILE A 3 20.02 20.11 10.49
CA ILE A 3 19.80 21.24 11.39
C ILE A 3 18.35 21.20 11.94
N LEU A 4 18.27 21.16 13.27
CA LEU A 4 17.11 21.37 14.14
C LEU A 4 16.71 22.86 14.15
N PHE A 5 15.45 23.19 14.44
CA PHE A 5 15.14 24.14 15.52
C PHE A 5 13.70 23.97 16.03
N ALA A 6 13.56 24.21 17.34
CA ALA A 6 12.43 23.95 18.20
C ALA A 6 11.48 25.15 18.34
N ALA A 7 10.27 24.89 18.86
CA ALA A 7 9.51 25.87 19.63
C ALA A 7 8.65 25.14 20.68
N ALA A 8 8.77 25.62 21.92
CA ALA A 8 8.18 25.12 23.15
C ALA A 8 6.72 25.56 23.33
N LEU A 9 5.95 24.85 24.17
CA LEU A 9 4.83 25.42 24.91
C LEU A 9 4.71 24.75 26.29
N LEU A 10 4.30 25.59 27.24
CA LEU A 10 4.47 25.50 28.68
C LEU A 10 3.60 24.43 29.35
N ALA A 11 4.18 23.75 30.33
CA ALA A 11 3.48 22.98 31.34
C ALA A 11 3.20 23.85 32.58
N SER A 12 2.06 23.65 33.21
CA SER A 12 1.87 23.92 34.63
C SER A 12 0.82 22.98 35.22
N PRO A 13 0.91 22.66 36.53
CA PRO A 13 0.43 21.40 37.10
C PRO A 13 -0.80 21.58 37.99
N ALA A 14 -1.53 20.48 38.24
CA ALA A 14 -2.36 20.34 39.43
C ALA A 14 -2.40 18.87 39.88
N LEU A 15 -1.71 18.61 40.99
CA LEU A 15 -1.98 17.59 42.01
C LEU A 15 -3.43 17.81 42.52
N ALA A 16 -4.22 16.90 43.11
CA ALA A 16 -4.04 15.68 43.89
C ALA A 16 -5.44 15.00 43.95
N HIS A 17 -5.75 13.80 44.45
CA HIS A 17 -5.30 13.02 45.60
C HIS A 17 -5.71 11.55 45.35
N ALA A 18 -4.86 10.63 45.82
CA ALA A 18 -5.21 9.24 46.06
C ALA A 18 -5.90 9.09 47.43
N ALA A 19 -6.86 8.17 47.52
CA ALA A 19 -7.31 7.58 48.77
C ALA A 19 -7.76 6.14 48.53
N ASP A 20 -6.92 5.23 49.05
CA ASP A 20 -7.14 3.93 49.69
C ASP A 20 -8.04 2.83 49.09
N LEU A 21 -7.38 1.66 48.99
CA LEU A 21 -7.89 0.31 48.73
C LEU A 21 -8.70 -0.25 49.92
N PRO A 22 -9.39 -1.39 49.73
CA PRO A 22 -8.77 -2.63 50.21
C PRO A 22 -8.83 -3.78 49.21
N GLY A 23 -7.79 -4.61 49.24
CA GLY A 23 -7.50 -5.64 48.26
C GLY A 23 -8.33 -6.92 48.37
N ALA A 24 -8.08 -7.77 47.37
CA ALA A 24 -8.31 -9.20 47.43
C ALA A 24 -7.24 -9.86 46.57
N ASP A 25 -6.37 -10.60 47.25
CA ASP A 25 -5.38 -11.50 46.69
C ASP A 25 -6.03 -12.53 45.75
N GLY A 26 -5.37 -12.77 44.63
CA GLY A 26 -5.77 -13.76 43.66
C GLY A 26 -4.68 -13.90 42.60
N ALA A 27 -3.57 -14.51 43.00
CA ALA A 27 -2.58 -15.02 42.07
C ALA A 27 -3.28 -15.96 41.08
N ASN A 28 -3.36 -15.54 39.82
CA ASN A 28 -3.71 -16.43 38.73
C ASN A 28 -2.76 -16.15 37.57
N THR A 29 -1.87 -17.11 37.35
CA THR A 29 -1.01 -17.25 36.19
C THR A 29 -1.88 -17.24 34.94
N ALA A 30 -1.92 -16.10 34.24
CA ALA A 30 -2.50 -16.00 32.92
C ALA A 30 -1.54 -16.65 31.93
N ASP A 31 -1.82 -17.91 31.63
CA ASP A 31 -1.42 -18.60 30.42
C ASP A 31 -1.87 -17.75 29.23
N ASP A 32 -0.90 -17.17 28.51
CA ASP A 32 -1.12 -16.37 27.29
C ASP A 32 -1.61 -17.30 26.18
N GLY A 33 -2.90 -17.63 26.23
CA GLY A 33 -3.65 -18.28 25.17
C GLY A 33 -3.75 -17.36 23.95
N VAL A 34 -2.65 -17.22 23.22
CA VAL A 34 -2.71 -16.90 21.79
C VAL A 34 -3.54 -18.03 21.18
N ALA A 35 -4.77 -17.70 20.78
CA ALA A 35 -5.64 -18.65 20.11
C ALA A 35 -4.84 -19.34 19.00
N ALA A 36 -4.69 -20.66 19.10
CA ALA A 36 -4.05 -21.46 18.07
C ALA A 36 -4.73 -21.12 16.72
N PRO A 37 -3.96 -20.97 15.63
CA PRO A 37 -4.56 -20.77 14.32
C PRO A 37 -5.54 -21.93 14.05
N ALA A 38 -6.71 -21.60 13.51
CA ALA A 38 -7.70 -22.60 13.14
C ALA A 38 -7.06 -23.70 12.26
N PRO A 39 -7.49 -24.98 12.38
CA PRO A 39 -6.99 -26.07 11.55
C PRO A 39 -7.09 -25.74 10.06
N ARG A 40 -6.02 -25.99 9.30
CA ARG A 40 -5.92 -25.79 7.83
C ARG A 40 -6.68 -26.85 7.01
N GLU A 41 -7.60 -27.58 7.63
CA GLU A 41 -8.44 -28.56 6.93
C GLU A 41 -9.46 -27.84 6.04
N GLY A 42 -9.12 -27.73 4.76
CA GLY A 42 -9.97 -27.06 3.76
C GLY A 42 -9.20 -26.42 2.61
N ASP A 43 -7.86 -26.40 2.70
CA ASP A 43 -7.06 -25.48 1.92
C ASP A 43 -6.48 -26.04 0.62
N GLY A 44 -6.53 -27.36 0.42
CA GLY A 44 -6.03 -28.04 -0.79
C GLY A 44 -4.51 -28.28 -0.80
N ILE A 45 -3.79 -27.90 0.26
CA ILE A 45 -2.37 -28.21 0.49
C ILE A 45 -2.29 -29.17 1.69
N PRO A 46 -1.77 -30.40 1.52
CA PRO A 46 -1.58 -31.33 2.63
C PRO A 46 -0.52 -30.84 3.62
N ASP A 47 -0.66 -31.22 4.89
CA ASP A 47 0.40 -31.06 5.90
C ASP A 47 1.67 -31.79 5.44
N GLN A 48 2.81 -31.10 5.56
CA GLN A 48 4.12 -31.63 5.21
C GLN A 48 4.84 -32.25 6.39
N LEU A 49 4.49 -31.82 7.61
CA LEU A 49 5.13 -32.24 8.86
C LEU A 49 4.11 -32.85 9.82
N ASP A 50 4.49 -33.93 10.48
CA ASP A 50 3.77 -34.42 11.66
C ASP A 50 4.02 -33.54 12.90
N SER A 51 3.32 -33.82 14.01
CA SER A 51 3.44 -33.02 15.24
C SER A 51 4.84 -33.02 15.84
N ASP A 52 5.54 -34.16 15.77
CA ASP A 52 6.88 -34.32 16.36
C ASP A 52 7.92 -33.58 15.50
N GLN A 53 7.79 -33.67 14.18
CA GLN A 53 8.60 -32.91 13.23
C GLN A 53 8.39 -31.41 13.39
N LYS A 54 7.14 -30.92 13.51
CA LYS A 54 6.85 -29.50 13.77
C LYS A 54 7.54 -29.02 15.04
N ALA A 55 7.42 -29.78 16.14
CA ALA A 55 8.04 -29.43 17.41
C ALA A 55 9.59 -29.48 17.34
N GLY A 56 10.15 -30.49 16.68
CA GLY A 56 11.59 -30.65 16.51
C GLY A 56 12.21 -29.53 15.67
N TYR A 57 11.65 -29.23 14.50
CA TYR A 57 12.19 -28.19 13.63
C TYR A 57 12.06 -26.79 14.22
N ARG A 58 10.96 -26.46 14.92
CA ARG A 58 10.86 -25.19 15.65
C ARG A 58 12.02 -25.01 16.64
N LYS A 59 12.42 -26.07 17.35
CA LYS A 59 13.56 -26.02 18.28
C LYS A 59 14.89 -25.82 17.54
N VAL A 60 15.09 -26.52 16.42
CA VAL A 60 16.29 -26.38 15.59
C VAL A 60 16.43 -24.94 15.07
N PHE A 61 15.38 -24.40 14.43
CA PHE A 61 15.44 -23.03 13.90
C PHE A 61 15.54 -21.99 15.02
N ALA A 62 14.84 -22.15 16.13
CA ALA A 62 15.02 -21.28 17.30
C ALA A 62 16.46 -21.30 17.85
N ALA A 63 17.14 -22.45 17.80
CA ALA A 63 18.56 -22.55 18.16
C ALA A 63 19.48 -21.86 17.12
N ILE A 64 19.19 -22.01 15.82
CA ILE A 64 19.91 -21.30 14.74
C ILE A 64 19.78 -19.78 14.91
N HIS A 65 18.56 -19.27 15.09
CA HIS A 65 18.30 -17.83 15.28
C HIS A 65 18.96 -17.27 16.55
N ALA A 66 19.01 -18.08 17.61
CA ALA A 66 19.70 -17.76 18.86
C ALA A 66 21.22 -18.00 18.82
N GLN A 67 21.77 -18.39 17.66
CA GLN A 67 23.20 -18.72 17.46
C GLN A 67 23.73 -19.84 18.38
N ARG A 68 22.84 -20.74 18.83
CA ARG A 68 23.17 -21.94 19.62
C ARG A 68 23.49 -23.10 18.67
N TRP A 69 24.62 -22.99 17.98
CA TRP A 69 24.98 -23.86 16.85
C TRP A 69 25.09 -25.35 17.22
N GLN A 70 25.70 -25.65 18.37
CA GLN A 70 25.87 -27.04 18.82
C GLN A 70 24.51 -27.68 19.18
N ASP A 71 23.62 -26.91 19.83
CA ASP A 71 22.27 -27.36 20.14
C ASP A 71 21.49 -27.64 18.84
N ALA A 72 21.56 -26.72 17.86
CA ALA A 72 20.92 -26.89 16.57
C ALA A 72 21.42 -28.14 15.83
N GLN A 73 22.75 -28.35 15.78
CA GLN A 73 23.37 -29.51 15.14
C GLN A 73 22.93 -30.82 15.80
N LEU A 74 23.06 -30.93 17.13
CA LEU A 74 22.71 -32.13 17.87
C LEU A 74 21.22 -32.46 17.76
N GLN A 75 20.36 -31.44 17.87
CA GLN A 75 18.92 -31.62 17.70
C GLN A 75 18.61 -32.11 16.28
N LEU A 76 19.15 -31.46 15.24
CA LEU A 76 18.90 -31.83 13.86
C LEU A 76 19.42 -33.24 13.54
N ASP A 77 20.59 -33.62 14.04
CA ASP A 77 21.17 -34.95 13.80
C ASP A 77 20.43 -36.07 14.56
N SER A 78 19.76 -35.75 15.67
CA SER A 78 18.95 -36.70 16.44
C SER A 78 17.56 -36.97 15.83
N MET A 79 17.11 -36.09 14.95
CA MET A 79 15.80 -36.21 14.30
C MET A 79 15.85 -37.22 13.16
N LYS A 80 14.72 -37.90 12.90
CA LYS A 80 14.56 -38.69 11.68
C LYS A 80 14.60 -37.77 10.46
N PRO A 81 15.31 -38.14 9.37
CA PRO A 81 15.30 -37.37 8.13
C PRO A 81 13.89 -37.00 7.67
N GLY A 82 13.75 -35.80 7.13
CA GLY A 82 12.46 -35.15 6.89
C GLY A 82 12.61 -33.90 6.04
N PRO A 83 11.51 -33.28 5.61
CA PRO A 83 11.50 -32.27 4.54
C PRO A 83 12.41 -31.06 4.79
N LEU A 84 12.60 -30.65 6.04
CA LEU A 84 13.40 -29.47 6.38
C LEU A 84 14.87 -29.76 6.72
N HIS A 85 15.33 -31.03 6.68
CA HIS A 85 16.71 -31.36 7.10
C HIS A 85 17.78 -30.64 6.26
N ALA A 86 17.62 -30.65 4.95
CA ALA A 86 18.60 -30.05 4.05
C ALA A 86 18.67 -28.53 4.22
N ILE A 87 17.52 -27.85 4.27
CA ILE A 87 17.47 -26.39 4.45
C ILE A 87 17.95 -25.97 5.85
N ALA A 88 17.59 -26.69 6.92
CA ALA A 88 18.07 -26.38 8.26
C ALA A 88 19.60 -26.57 8.38
N ARG A 89 20.14 -27.60 7.73
CA ARG A 89 21.59 -27.82 7.66
C ARG A 89 22.29 -26.75 6.84
N ALA A 90 21.68 -26.31 5.73
CA ALA A 90 22.19 -25.22 4.92
C ALA A 90 22.25 -23.92 5.72
N GLU A 91 21.15 -23.54 6.40
CA GLU A 91 21.10 -22.37 7.28
C GLU A 91 22.16 -22.42 8.37
N LEU A 92 22.33 -23.56 9.03
CA LEU A 92 23.37 -23.75 10.03
C LEU A 92 24.78 -23.56 9.43
N TYR A 93 25.04 -24.08 8.22
CA TYR A 93 26.35 -24.04 7.58
C TYR A 93 26.70 -22.65 7.03
N THR A 94 25.71 -21.90 6.55
CA THR A 94 25.90 -20.58 5.93
C THR A 94 25.73 -19.42 6.90
N ALA A 95 25.13 -19.66 8.08
CA ALA A 95 24.92 -18.64 9.09
C ALA A 95 26.22 -17.94 9.49
N LYS A 96 26.12 -16.63 9.69
CA LYS A 96 27.24 -15.82 10.17
C LYS A 96 27.67 -16.32 11.56
N ASN A 97 28.97 -16.50 11.75
CA ASN A 97 29.60 -17.00 12.98
C ASN A 97 29.30 -18.47 13.31
N SER A 98 28.70 -19.24 12.40
CA SER A 98 28.57 -20.69 12.62
C SER A 98 29.93 -21.40 12.53
N PRO A 99 30.09 -22.58 13.16
CA PRO A 99 31.32 -23.35 13.11
C PRO A 99 31.73 -23.69 11.67
N LYS A 100 33.04 -23.73 11.42
CA LYS A 100 33.56 -24.13 10.12
C LYS A 100 33.17 -25.58 9.82
N VAL A 101 32.49 -25.78 8.69
CA VAL A 101 32.05 -27.09 8.21
C VAL A 101 33.09 -27.70 7.28
N GLU A 102 33.45 -28.96 7.47
CA GLU A 102 34.42 -29.67 6.61
C GLU A 102 33.93 -29.89 5.17
N LEU A 103 34.85 -30.24 4.27
CA LEU A 103 34.56 -30.38 2.84
C LEU A 103 33.50 -31.44 2.55
N ALA A 104 33.59 -32.63 3.16
CA ALA A 104 32.71 -33.75 2.84
C ALA A 104 31.22 -33.47 3.13
N PRO A 105 30.84 -32.92 4.30
CA PRO A 105 29.44 -32.52 4.55
C PRO A 105 28.91 -31.45 3.59
N LEU A 106 29.76 -30.53 3.11
CA LEU A 106 29.35 -29.53 2.12
C LEU A 106 29.02 -30.18 0.77
N LEU A 107 29.90 -31.07 0.28
CA LEU A 107 29.67 -31.77 -0.98
C LEU A 107 28.45 -32.69 -0.91
N GLN A 108 28.25 -33.36 0.23
CA GLN A 108 27.07 -34.20 0.45
C GLN A 108 25.80 -33.36 0.40
N LEU A 109 25.73 -32.24 1.14
CA LEU A 109 24.52 -31.40 1.17
C LEU A 109 24.17 -30.83 -0.22
N ILE A 110 25.17 -30.39 -0.99
CA ILE A 110 24.93 -29.89 -2.36
C ILE A 110 24.45 -31.02 -3.27
N GLY A 111 24.98 -32.24 -3.11
CA GLY A 111 24.56 -33.41 -3.89
C GLY A 111 23.15 -33.88 -3.56
N ASP A 112 22.78 -33.85 -2.28
CA ASP A 112 21.48 -34.33 -1.79
C ASP A 112 20.35 -33.33 -2.06
N ALA A 113 20.65 -32.02 -2.06
CA ALA A 113 19.67 -30.95 -2.26
C ALA A 113 20.25 -29.80 -3.11
N PRO A 114 20.53 -30.03 -4.40
CA PRO A 114 21.14 -29.03 -5.27
C PRO A 114 20.24 -27.81 -5.55
N GLU A 115 18.94 -27.92 -5.30
CA GLU A 115 17.92 -26.87 -5.48
C GLU A 115 17.83 -25.87 -4.32
N LEU A 116 18.62 -26.01 -3.25
CA LEU A 116 18.59 -25.07 -2.13
C LEU A 116 19.00 -23.65 -2.54
N PRO A 117 18.38 -22.58 -2.00
CA PRO A 117 18.83 -21.20 -2.22
C PRO A 117 20.31 -20.97 -1.92
N GLN A 118 20.85 -21.71 -0.95
CA GLN A 118 22.22 -21.66 -0.47
C GLN A 118 23.21 -22.44 -1.34
N ALA A 119 22.76 -23.21 -2.34
CA ALA A 119 23.60 -24.17 -3.08
C ALA A 119 24.83 -23.50 -3.75
N ASP A 120 24.67 -22.28 -4.26
CA ASP A 120 25.77 -21.46 -4.79
C ASP A 120 26.80 -21.07 -3.70
N GLN A 121 26.33 -20.68 -2.52
CA GLN A 121 27.20 -20.32 -1.39
C GLN A 121 27.94 -21.56 -0.86
N LEU A 122 27.23 -22.68 -0.70
CA LEU A 122 27.81 -23.96 -0.29
C LEU A 122 28.88 -24.42 -1.29
N SER A 123 28.63 -24.26 -2.59
CA SER A 123 29.62 -24.59 -3.64
C SER A 123 30.88 -23.73 -3.54
N ARG A 124 30.74 -22.43 -3.27
CA ARG A 124 31.89 -21.54 -3.03
C ARG A 124 32.66 -21.96 -1.77
N MET A 125 31.95 -22.27 -0.68
CA MET A 125 32.56 -22.76 0.55
C MET A 125 33.35 -24.05 0.30
N ALA A 126 32.78 -25.01 -0.43
CA ALA A 126 33.45 -26.26 -0.76
C ALA A 126 34.76 -26.04 -1.57
N ARG A 127 34.75 -25.12 -2.55
CA ARG A 127 35.97 -24.76 -3.29
C ARG A 127 37.04 -24.14 -2.39
N THR A 128 36.65 -23.27 -1.45
CA THR A 128 37.58 -22.74 -0.44
C THR A 128 38.12 -23.83 0.48
N ARG A 129 37.45 -24.98 0.62
CA ARG A 129 37.93 -26.17 1.34
C ARG A 129 38.67 -27.19 0.47
N GLY A 130 39.06 -26.81 -0.76
CA GLY A 130 39.86 -27.66 -1.63
C GLY A 130 39.06 -28.58 -2.56
N ALA A 131 37.75 -28.35 -2.73
CA ALA A 131 36.99 -29.08 -3.74
C ALA A 131 37.52 -28.78 -5.15
N ALA A 132 38.03 -29.81 -5.84
CA ALA A 132 38.42 -29.69 -7.25
C ALA A 132 37.18 -29.54 -8.17
N ALA A 133 36.06 -30.17 -7.79
CA ALA A 133 34.76 -30.04 -8.44
C ALA A 133 33.66 -30.04 -7.38
N THR A 134 32.53 -29.39 -7.70
CA THR A 134 31.33 -29.36 -6.87
C THR A 134 30.19 -30.05 -7.61
N PRO A 135 29.21 -30.68 -6.92
CA PRO A 135 28.03 -31.22 -7.58
C PRO A 135 27.32 -30.14 -8.42
N ALA A 136 26.65 -30.58 -9.48
CA ALA A 136 25.92 -29.68 -10.36
C ALA A 136 24.68 -29.11 -9.66
N ILE A 137 24.47 -27.80 -9.80
CA ILE A 137 23.30 -27.10 -9.25
C ILE A 137 22.48 -26.49 -10.40
N PRO A 138 21.15 -26.33 -10.25
CA PRO A 138 20.31 -25.71 -11.26
C PRO A 138 20.73 -24.27 -11.56
N ALA A 139 20.72 -23.89 -12.83
CA ALA A 139 20.99 -22.52 -13.23
C ALA A 139 19.77 -21.62 -12.94
N ALA A 140 19.99 -20.49 -12.25
CA ALA A 140 18.96 -19.50 -12.01
C ALA A 140 18.69 -18.66 -13.28
N ALA A 141 17.45 -18.70 -13.76
CA ALA A 141 16.99 -17.87 -14.87
C ALA A 141 16.81 -16.40 -14.46
N ARG A 142 16.99 -15.50 -15.43
CA ARG A 142 16.68 -14.08 -15.28
C ARG A 142 15.18 -13.86 -15.40
N LEU A 143 14.60 -13.13 -14.45
CA LEU A 143 13.21 -12.70 -14.47
C LEU A 143 13.10 -11.27 -15.01
N ILE A 144 11.95 -10.96 -15.61
CA ILE A 144 11.60 -9.65 -16.16
C ILE A 144 10.68 -8.94 -15.18
N TRP A 145 10.96 -7.66 -14.94
CA TRP A 145 10.12 -6.81 -14.11
C TRP A 145 8.83 -6.41 -14.84
N TYR A 146 7.70 -6.58 -14.17
CA TYR A 146 6.40 -6.08 -14.59
C TYR A 146 5.89 -5.04 -13.60
N ASP A 147 5.38 -3.92 -14.10
CA ASP A 147 4.82 -2.89 -13.24
C ASP A 147 3.53 -3.34 -12.55
N GLY A 148 3.26 -2.72 -11.40
CA GLY A 148 2.04 -2.94 -10.63
C GLY A 148 0.84 -2.23 -11.21
N ALA A 149 -0.23 -2.16 -10.41
CA ALA A 149 -1.38 -1.33 -10.74
C ALA A 149 -0.93 0.14 -10.93
N PRO A 150 -1.40 0.85 -11.99
CA PRO A 150 -1.01 2.23 -12.25
C PRO A 150 -1.26 3.13 -11.04
N VAL A 151 -0.35 4.05 -10.73
CA VAL A 151 -0.54 5.04 -9.66
C VAL A 151 -0.30 6.43 -10.22
N ARG A 152 -0.96 7.44 -9.64
CA ARG A 152 -0.77 8.84 -9.99
C ARG A 152 0.71 9.20 -9.80
N GLN A 153 1.40 9.58 -10.87
CA GLN A 153 2.83 9.87 -10.82
C GLN A 153 3.11 11.34 -10.57
N ARG A 154 4.06 11.64 -9.67
CA ARG A 154 4.51 13.00 -9.42
C ARG A 154 5.40 13.43 -10.58
N ALA A 155 5.02 14.51 -11.28
CA ALA A 155 5.89 15.11 -12.28
C ALA A 155 7.25 15.45 -11.64
N ARG A 156 8.34 15.09 -12.32
CA ARG A 156 9.70 15.30 -11.80
C ARG A 156 10.03 16.78 -11.91
N SER A 157 10.58 17.35 -10.83
CA SER A 157 11.11 18.70 -10.88
C SER A 157 12.29 18.79 -11.83
N ILE A 158 12.30 19.84 -12.64
CA ILE A 158 13.32 20.17 -13.61
C ILE A 158 14.49 20.82 -12.86
N LYS A 159 15.66 20.20 -12.98
CA LYS A 159 16.92 20.64 -12.38
C LYS A 159 18.00 20.74 -13.45
N SER A 160 17.65 21.41 -14.55
CA SER A 160 18.48 21.49 -15.75
C SER A 160 19.64 22.48 -15.62
N ASP A 161 19.47 23.53 -14.83
CA ASP A 161 20.37 24.69 -14.83
C ASP A 161 20.36 25.47 -13.51
N THR A 162 21.23 26.49 -13.44
CA THR A 162 21.38 27.38 -12.29
C THR A 162 20.10 28.17 -12.00
N ALA A 163 19.43 28.70 -13.02
CA ALA A 163 18.20 29.48 -12.87
C ALA A 163 17.08 28.64 -12.23
N ALA A 164 16.93 27.38 -12.65
CA ALA A 164 15.99 26.43 -12.06
C ALA A 164 16.27 26.15 -10.57
N THR A 165 17.55 26.20 -10.16
CA THR A 165 17.93 26.05 -8.75
C THR A 165 17.63 27.31 -7.94
N GLU A 166 17.94 28.49 -8.50
CA GLU A 166 17.74 29.78 -7.84
C GLU A 166 16.25 30.09 -7.62
N ILE A 167 15.41 29.90 -8.64
CA ILE A 167 13.97 30.10 -8.50
C ILE A 167 13.38 29.15 -7.44
N ALA A 168 13.85 27.90 -7.37
CA ALA A 168 13.36 26.92 -6.41
C ALA A 168 13.57 27.39 -4.96
N LEU A 169 14.65 28.12 -4.70
CA LEU A 169 14.94 28.72 -3.40
C LEU A 169 14.10 29.99 -3.20
N ALA A 170 14.06 30.88 -4.19
CA ALA A 170 13.40 32.17 -4.10
C ALA A 170 11.87 32.06 -3.93
N ILE A 171 11.24 31.09 -4.58
CA ILE A 171 9.78 30.92 -4.59
C ILE A 171 9.27 30.16 -3.36
N GLN A 172 10.13 29.43 -2.65
CA GLN A 172 9.72 28.50 -1.60
C GLN A 172 8.87 29.12 -0.48
N PRO A 173 9.16 30.34 0.03
CA PRO A 173 8.33 30.96 1.07
C PRO A 173 6.88 31.16 0.61
N TYR A 174 6.70 31.61 -0.64
CA TYR A 174 5.38 31.90 -1.21
C TYR A 174 4.60 30.63 -1.55
N VAL A 175 5.29 29.59 -2.04
CA VAL A 175 4.67 28.26 -2.24
C VAL A 175 4.16 27.68 -0.92
N LYS A 176 4.91 27.84 0.18
CA LYS A 176 4.51 27.31 1.49
C LYS A 176 3.33 28.06 2.12
N ALA A 177 3.20 29.34 1.80
CA ALA A 177 2.15 30.21 2.33
C ALA A 177 0.94 30.33 1.40
N ASP A 178 0.90 29.55 0.31
CA ASP A 178 -0.12 29.63 -0.74
C ASP A 178 -0.31 31.05 -1.32
N GLN A 179 0.79 31.81 -1.43
CA GLN A 179 0.83 33.19 -1.90
C GLN A 179 1.03 33.26 -3.43
N GLY A 180 -0.07 33.15 -4.18
CA GLY A 180 -0.05 33.04 -5.64
C GLY A 180 0.55 34.27 -6.37
N ALA A 181 0.20 35.49 -5.95
CA ALA A 181 0.64 36.71 -6.62
C ALA A 181 2.15 36.94 -6.48
N GLU A 182 2.68 36.73 -5.28
CA GLU A 182 4.10 36.83 -4.99
C GLU A 182 4.88 35.70 -5.68
N ALA A 183 4.36 34.48 -5.66
CA ALA A 183 4.96 33.36 -6.38
C ALA A 183 5.02 33.61 -7.89
N GLU A 184 3.93 34.12 -8.49
CA GLU A 184 3.92 34.51 -9.91
C GLU A 184 4.93 35.62 -10.20
N GLY A 185 5.03 36.63 -9.33
CA GLY A 185 6.02 37.68 -9.42
C GLY A 185 7.45 37.16 -9.39
N VAL A 186 7.73 36.10 -8.63
CA VAL A 186 9.03 35.41 -8.66
C VAL A 186 9.23 34.71 -10.01
N VAL A 187 8.26 33.95 -10.50
CA VAL A 187 8.39 33.27 -11.81
C VAL A 187 8.69 34.25 -12.94
N ALA A 188 7.99 35.40 -12.96
CA ALA A 188 8.19 36.43 -13.99
C ALA A 188 9.62 37.00 -14.01
N ARG A 189 10.32 37.04 -12.85
CA ARG A 189 11.72 37.52 -12.78
C ARG A 189 12.71 36.56 -13.41
N PHE A 190 12.46 35.26 -13.35
CA PHE A 190 13.33 34.21 -13.88
C PHE A 190 12.90 33.71 -15.26
N GLU A 191 11.75 34.16 -15.78
CA GLU A 191 11.09 33.55 -16.94
C GLU A 191 11.97 33.46 -18.19
N ALA A 192 12.78 34.49 -18.46
CA ALA A 192 13.67 34.57 -19.61
C ALA A 192 14.85 33.57 -19.51
N ASP A 193 15.28 33.24 -18.30
CA ASP A 193 16.45 32.40 -18.03
C ASP A 193 16.10 30.92 -17.86
N LEU A 194 14.82 30.60 -17.64
CA LEU A 194 14.35 29.22 -17.50
C LEU A 194 14.24 28.51 -18.86
N THR A 195 14.63 27.23 -18.86
CA THR A 195 14.27 26.31 -19.94
C THR A 195 12.74 26.22 -20.11
N PRO A 196 12.23 25.86 -21.30
CA PRO A 196 10.79 25.72 -21.54
C PRO A 196 10.11 24.78 -20.53
N GLU A 197 10.72 23.65 -20.20
CA GLU A 197 10.20 22.68 -19.25
C GLU A 197 10.19 23.24 -17.81
N ALA A 198 11.26 23.94 -17.39
CA ALA A 198 11.32 24.55 -16.06
C ALA A 198 10.31 25.69 -15.92
N ARG A 199 10.15 26.52 -16.96
CA ARG A 199 9.11 27.56 -17.01
C ARG A 199 7.71 26.95 -16.86
N THR A 200 7.45 25.88 -17.60
CA THR A 200 6.18 25.13 -17.55
C THR A 200 5.90 24.59 -16.14
N GLU A 201 6.90 24.00 -15.48
CA GLU A 201 6.80 23.54 -14.09
C GLU A 201 6.37 24.66 -13.15
N TRP A 202 7.06 25.80 -13.18
CA TRP A 202 6.81 26.86 -12.22
C TRP A 202 5.49 27.59 -12.46
N GLN A 203 5.13 27.81 -13.73
CA GLN A 203 3.81 28.31 -14.08
C GLN A 203 2.70 27.35 -13.61
N GLN A 204 2.86 26.03 -13.81
CA GLN A 204 1.88 25.05 -13.32
C GLN A 204 1.76 25.08 -11.79
N LYS A 205 2.88 25.15 -11.06
CA LYS A 205 2.87 25.22 -9.60
C LYS A 205 2.19 26.47 -9.08
N VAL A 206 2.41 27.62 -9.71
CA VAL A 206 1.70 28.87 -9.38
C VAL A 206 0.21 28.75 -9.68
N ALA A 207 -0.17 28.16 -10.81
CA ALA A 207 -1.57 27.89 -11.13
C ALA A 207 -2.22 26.99 -10.06
N TRP A 208 -1.50 25.97 -9.58
CA TRP A 208 -1.97 25.11 -8.49
C TRP A 208 -2.17 25.89 -7.17
N ILE A 209 -1.26 26.82 -6.83
CA ILE A 209 -1.40 27.70 -5.66
C ILE A 209 -2.69 28.51 -5.73
N TYR A 210 -2.94 29.19 -6.85
CA TYR A 210 -4.18 29.94 -7.04
C TYR A 210 -5.42 29.02 -6.91
N TYR A 211 -5.37 27.82 -7.49
CA TYR A 211 -6.48 26.86 -7.41
C TYR A 211 -6.79 26.42 -5.97
N VAL A 212 -5.78 26.12 -5.15
CA VAL A 212 -6.01 25.73 -3.74
C VAL A 212 -6.42 26.91 -2.87
N ALA A 213 -6.02 28.13 -3.22
CA ALA A 213 -6.50 29.36 -2.60
C ALA A 213 -7.95 29.73 -3.00
N GLY A 214 -8.52 29.03 -4.00
CA GLY A 214 -9.88 29.28 -4.50
C GLY A 214 -9.98 30.43 -5.49
N ASP A 215 -8.86 30.87 -6.06
CA ASP A 215 -8.78 31.86 -7.13
C ASP A 215 -8.72 31.15 -8.49
N ASP A 216 -9.87 30.60 -8.90
CA ASP A 216 -9.98 29.80 -10.13
C ASP A 216 -9.65 30.62 -11.39
N GLY A 217 -9.93 31.93 -11.39
CA GLY A 217 -9.64 32.84 -12.49
C GLY A 217 -8.14 32.99 -12.74
N ASN A 218 -7.35 33.28 -11.70
CA ASN A 218 -5.90 33.32 -11.83
C ASN A 218 -5.30 31.93 -12.07
N ALA A 219 -5.86 30.88 -11.46
CA ALA A 219 -5.43 29.51 -11.72
C ALA A 219 -5.52 29.18 -13.21
N ARG A 220 -6.64 29.48 -13.87
CA ARG A 220 -6.81 29.26 -15.32
C ARG A 220 -5.87 30.12 -16.14
N ARG A 221 -5.73 31.40 -15.81
CA ARG A 221 -4.86 32.33 -16.56
C ARG A 221 -3.40 31.86 -16.54
N VAL A 222 -2.89 31.43 -15.40
CA VAL A 222 -1.51 30.95 -15.28
C VAL A 222 -1.37 29.55 -15.86
N ALA A 223 -2.34 28.66 -15.65
CA ALA A 223 -2.34 27.33 -16.25
C ALA A 223 -2.28 27.41 -17.78
N ALA A 224 -3.01 28.34 -18.41
CA ALA A 224 -2.98 28.57 -19.86
C ALA A 224 -1.57 28.82 -20.42
N LYS A 225 -0.72 29.55 -19.67
CA LYS A 225 0.68 29.76 -20.07
C LYS A 225 1.47 28.44 -20.08
N ALA A 226 1.32 27.63 -19.04
CA ALA A 226 1.98 26.33 -18.92
C ALA A 226 1.41 25.27 -19.88
N GLN A 227 0.13 25.40 -20.23
CA GLN A 227 -0.57 24.53 -21.19
C GLN A 227 0.06 24.57 -22.60
N ASP A 228 0.68 25.68 -22.98
CA ASP A 228 1.40 25.84 -24.25
C ASP A 228 2.91 25.53 -24.12
N GLY A 229 3.32 25.12 -22.92
CA GLY A 229 4.67 24.69 -22.61
C GLY A 229 4.96 23.23 -22.96
N ALA A 230 6.12 22.76 -22.48
CA ALA A 230 6.71 21.46 -22.82
C ALA A 230 6.88 20.55 -21.59
N GLY A 231 7.05 19.25 -21.86
CA GLY A 231 7.34 18.24 -20.85
C GLY A 231 6.14 17.81 -19.99
N ASP A 232 6.43 16.99 -18.97
CA ASP A 232 5.44 16.32 -18.13
C ASP A 232 4.58 17.27 -17.27
N TRP A 233 4.98 18.53 -17.14
CA TRP A 233 4.23 19.55 -16.41
C TRP A 233 3.09 20.17 -17.23
N ALA A 234 3.14 20.13 -18.56
CA ALA A 234 2.07 20.64 -19.41
C ALA A 234 0.72 19.92 -19.18
N PRO A 235 0.64 18.57 -19.17
CA PRO A 235 -0.63 17.89 -18.82
C PRO A 235 -1.06 18.12 -17.37
N GLN A 236 -0.15 18.46 -16.46
CA GLN A 236 -0.52 18.87 -15.10
C GLN A 236 -1.15 20.28 -15.10
N ALA A 237 -0.71 21.17 -15.99
CA ALA A 237 -1.35 22.48 -16.18
C ALA A 237 -2.73 22.33 -16.84
N ASP A 238 -2.86 21.45 -17.84
CA ASP A 238 -4.17 21.08 -18.41
C ASP A 238 -5.12 20.58 -17.30
N TRP A 239 -4.62 19.79 -16.36
CA TRP A 239 -5.40 19.31 -15.22
C TRP A 239 -5.90 20.45 -14.31
N VAL A 240 -5.04 21.41 -13.94
CA VAL A 240 -5.44 22.58 -13.15
C VAL A 240 -6.48 23.42 -13.88
N ALA A 241 -6.26 23.70 -15.17
CA ALA A 241 -7.20 24.45 -15.99
C ALA A 241 -8.57 23.77 -16.04
N GLY A 242 -8.62 22.45 -16.18
CA GLY A 242 -9.86 21.69 -16.20
C GLY A 242 -10.61 21.71 -14.87
N LEU A 243 -9.91 21.55 -13.75
CA LEU A 243 -10.51 21.62 -12.41
C LEU A 243 -11.06 23.02 -12.08
N ALA A 244 -10.31 24.07 -12.43
CA ALA A 244 -10.74 25.45 -12.21
C ALA A 244 -11.95 25.80 -13.09
N ALA A 245 -11.91 25.45 -14.39
CA ALA A 245 -13.05 25.63 -15.29
C ALA A 245 -14.30 24.86 -14.81
N TRP A 246 -14.13 23.66 -14.24
CA TRP A 246 -15.23 22.89 -13.65
C TRP A 246 -15.86 23.61 -12.45
N ARG A 247 -15.05 24.21 -11.56
CA ARG A 247 -15.55 25.01 -10.42
C ARG A 247 -16.31 26.26 -10.86
N GLU A 248 -15.82 26.91 -11.92
CA GLU A 248 -16.47 28.07 -12.55
C GLU A 248 -17.71 27.71 -13.39
N GLN A 249 -18.07 26.43 -13.49
CA GLN A 249 -19.16 25.93 -14.32
C GLN A 249 -18.97 26.18 -15.83
N ASP A 250 -17.73 26.43 -16.27
CA ASP A 250 -17.34 26.47 -17.68
C ASP A 250 -17.12 25.05 -18.20
N CYS A 251 -18.23 24.39 -18.54
CA CYS A 251 -18.20 23.01 -19.03
C CYS A 251 -17.38 22.86 -20.33
N SER A 252 -17.33 23.90 -21.18
CA SER A 252 -16.61 23.85 -22.45
C SER A 252 -15.10 23.94 -22.25
N GLY A 253 -14.66 24.90 -21.41
CA GLY A 253 -13.26 25.00 -20.99
C GLY A 253 -12.79 23.75 -20.25
N ALA A 254 -13.62 23.21 -19.35
CA ALA A 254 -13.33 21.96 -18.64
C ALA A 254 -13.17 20.78 -19.61
N THR A 255 -14.08 20.64 -20.59
CA THR A 255 -13.99 19.58 -21.61
C THR A 255 -12.67 19.66 -22.38
N ALA A 256 -12.33 20.85 -22.91
CA ALA A 256 -11.13 21.03 -23.70
C ALA A 256 -9.86 20.73 -22.90
N ALA A 257 -9.79 21.18 -21.65
CA ALA A 257 -8.65 20.94 -20.77
C ALA A 257 -8.49 19.44 -20.45
N PHE A 258 -9.56 18.75 -20.04
CA PHE A 258 -9.50 17.32 -19.73
C PHE A 258 -9.23 16.44 -20.95
N GLU A 259 -9.63 16.84 -22.16
CA GLU A 259 -9.24 16.18 -23.40
C GLU A 259 -7.74 16.31 -23.69
N ARG A 260 -7.15 17.48 -23.44
CA ARG A 260 -5.69 17.67 -23.55
C ARG A 260 -4.96 16.78 -22.54
N VAL A 261 -5.46 16.66 -21.30
CA VAL A 261 -4.93 15.70 -20.31
C VAL A 261 -4.97 14.27 -20.86
N ALA A 262 -6.14 13.82 -21.34
CA ALA A 262 -6.32 12.47 -21.88
C ALA A 262 -5.42 12.17 -23.10
N THR A 263 -5.03 13.19 -23.85
CA THR A 263 -4.18 13.04 -25.04
C THR A 263 -2.69 13.12 -24.71
N ARG A 264 -2.30 14.04 -23.82
CA ARG A 264 -0.89 14.39 -23.56
C ARG A 264 -0.26 13.66 -22.38
N ALA A 265 -1.05 13.22 -21.41
CA ALA A 265 -0.49 12.61 -20.20
C ALA A 265 0.18 11.26 -20.52
N ALA A 266 1.46 11.12 -20.14
CA ALA A 266 2.16 9.84 -20.15
C ALA A 266 1.72 8.95 -18.97
N ASP A 267 1.35 9.56 -17.84
CA ASP A 267 0.78 8.87 -16.67
C ASP A 267 -0.59 8.28 -17.02
N THR A 268 -0.72 6.95 -16.87
CA THR A 268 -1.94 6.21 -17.16
C THR A 268 -3.10 6.59 -16.22
N GLU A 269 -2.82 6.88 -14.95
CA GLU A 269 -3.86 7.35 -14.01
C GLU A 269 -4.37 8.74 -14.41
N LEU A 270 -3.47 9.67 -14.74
CA LEU A 270 -3.85 11.01 -15.20
C LEU A 270 -4.59 10.98 -16.55
N ARG A 271 -4.18 10.11 -17.46
CA ARG A 271 -4.89 9.91 -18.72
C ARG A 271 -6.33 9.44 -18.50
N SER A 272 -6.50 8.42 -17.65
CA SER A 272 -7.82 7.90 -17.28
C SER A 272 -8.68 8.96 -16.58
N ALA A 273 -8.07 9.76 -15.71
CA ALA A 273 -8.72 10.91 -15.07
C ALA A 273 -9.25 11.93 -16.08
N GLY A 274 -8.44 12.31 -17.08
CA GLY A 274 -8.85 13.22 -18.15
C GLY A 274 -10.06 12.70 -18.94
N LEU A 275 -10.10 11.39 -19.24
CA LEU A 275 -11.25 10.79 -19.92
C LEU A 275 -12.52 10.81 -19.05
N TYR A 276 -12.40 10.43 -17.79
CA TYR A 276 -13.55 10.38 -16.88
C TYR A 276 -14.09 11.78 -16.58
N TRP A 277 -13.24 12.73 -16.21
CA TRP A 277 -13.65 14.12 -15.96
C TRP A 277 -14.13 14.82 -17.24
N GLY A 278 -13.52 14.54 -18.38
CA GLY A 278 -14.02 14.97 -19.68
C GLY A 278 -15.45 14.47 -19.92
N SER A 279 -15.78 13.22 -19.56
CA SER A 279 -17.15 12.71 -19.68
C SER A 279 -18.15 13.46 -18.77
N ARG A 280 -17.72 13.87 -17.57
CA ARG A 280 -18.54 14.70 -16.67
C ARG A 280 -18.75 16.10 -17.23
N ALA A 281 -17.71 16.70 -17.80
CA ALA A 281 -17.80 18.01 -18.47
C ALA A 281 -18.72 17.97 -19.69
N GLU A 282 -18.67 16.90 -20.50
CA GLU A 282 -19.60 16.69 -21.62
C GLU A 282 -21.06 16.58 -21.16
N MET A 283 -21.30 15.82 -20.08
CA MET A 283 -22.63 15.73 -19.49
C MET A 283 -23.13 17.10 -19.01
N ALA A 284 -22.27 17.88 -18.34
CA ALA A 284 -22.59 19.23 -17.89
C ALA A 284 -22.87 20.20 -19.05
N CYS A 285 -22.23 19.99 -20.21
CA CYS A 285 -22.52 20.73 -21.44
C CYS A 285 -23.76 20.26 -22.20
N GLY A 286 -24.49 19.25 -21.71
CA GLY A 286 -25.65 18.71 -22.42
C GLY A 286 -25.28 17.96 -23.71
N ARG A 287 -24.09 17.33 -23.76
CA ARG A 287 -23.59 16.54 -24.90
C ARG A 287 -23.51 15.04 -24.57
N PRO A 288 -24.65 14.38 -24.27
CA PRO A 288 -24.68 12.99 -23.79
C PRO A 288 -24.14 11.97 -24.81
N ASP A 289 -24.19 12.30 -26.10
CA ASP A 289 -23.63 11.51 -27.21
C ASP A 289 -22.11 11.28 -27.06
N ARG A 290 -21.40 12.21 -26.42
CA ARG A 290 -19.94 12.14 -26.20
C ARG A 290 -19.55 11.43 -24.90
N VAL A 291 -20.48 11.34 -23.93
CA VAL A 291 -20.21 10.79 -22.59
C VAL A 291 -19.81 9.31 -22.67
N ALA A 292 -20.62 8.50 -23.36
CA ALA A 292 -20.39 7.05 -23.43
C ALA A 292 -19.04 6.71 -24.08
N THR A 293 -18.62 7.45 -25.10
CA THR A 293 -17.33 7.26 -25.77
C THR A 293 -16.16 7.49 -24.82
N LYS A 294 -16.18 8.59 -24.06
CA LYS A 294 -15.13 8.89 -23.08
C LYS A 294 -15.08 7.88 -21.94
N LEU A 295 -16.25 7.48 -21.41
CA LEU A 295 -16.31 6.46 -20.37
C LEU A 295 -15.76 5.11 -20.87
N ARG A 296 -16.15 4.65 -22.07
CA ARG A 296 -15.62 3.41 -22.65
C ARG A 296 -14.11 3.45 -22.84
N ALA A 297 -13.56 4.60 -23.27
CA ALA A 297 -12.12 4.79 -23.36
C ALA A 297 -11.46 4.68 -21.97
N ALA A 298 -12.03 5.29 -20.93
CA ALA A 298 -11.52 5.17 -19.56
C ALA A 298 -11.55 3.73 -19.04
N THR A 299 -12.55 2.91 -19.42
CA THR A 299 -12.62 1.50 -19.01
C THR A 299 -11.47 0.62 -19.51
N GLN A 300 -10.76 1.05 -20.57
CA GLN A 300 -9.57 0.36 -21.06
C GLN A 300 -8.42 0.40 -20.04
N TYR A 301 -8.46 1.38 -19.13
CA TYR A 301 -7.52 1.49 -18.00
C TYR A 301 -8.09 0.80 -16.76
N GLY A 302 -8.38 -0.49 -16.87
CA GLY A 302 -9.20 -1.26 -15.92
C GLY A 302 -8.66 -1.42 -14.49
N GLU A 303 -7.42 -1.01 -14.21
CA GLU A 303 -6.82 -0.95 -12.87
C GLU A 303 -6.51 0.49 -12.43
N THR A 304 -7.06 1.51 -13.10
CA THR A 304 -7.00 2.90 -12.64
C THR A 304 -8.20 3.25 -11.78
N PHE A 305 -8.05 4.21 -10.86
CA PHE A 305 -9.16 4.71 -10.05
C PHE A 305 -10.34 5.15 -10.94
N TYR A 306 -10.07 5.95 -11.97
CA TYR A 306 -11.10 6.46 -12.88
C TYR A 306 -11.60 5.43 -13.91
N GLY A 307 -10.81 4.42 -14.26
CA GLY A 307 -11.25 3.33 -15.12
C GLY A 307 -12.28 2.44 -14.41
N LEU A 308 -12.09 2.19 -13.11
CA LEU A 308 -13.06 1.48 -12.27
C LEU A 308 -14.35 2.28 -12.04
N LEU A 309 -14.24 3.60 -11.85
CA LEU A 309 -15.42 4.48 -11.80
C LEU A 309 -16.16 4.50 -13.14
N ALA A 310 -15.45 4.56 -14.27
CA ALA A 310 -16.06 4.54 -15.59
C ALA A 310 -16.84 3.25 -15.86
N LYS A 311 -16.34 2.09 -15.41
CA LYS A 311 -17.08 0.83 -15.46
C LYS A 311 -18.41 0.93 -14.69
N SER A 312 -18.36 1.47 -13.47
CA SER A 312 -19.56 1.63 -12.64
C SER A 312 -20.56 2.61 -13.26
N ALA A 313 -20.08 3.73 -13.82
CA ALA A 313 -20.92 4.70 -14.51
C ALA A 313 -21.61 4.12 -15.76
N LEU A 314 -20.99 3.12 -16.42
CA LEU A 314 -21.57 2.39 -17.55
C LEU A 314 -22.41 1.17 -17.13
N GLY A 315 -22.53 0.87 -15.84
CA GLY A 315 -23.21 -0.34 -15.36
C GLY A 315 -22.51 -1.64 -15.76
N ILE A 316 -21.20 -1.59 -16.06
CA ILE A 316 -20.41 -2.78 -16.39
C ILE A 316 -20.11 -3.51 -15.09
N GLU A 317 -20.68 -4.70 -14.94
CA GLU A 317 -20.37 -5.57 -13.82
C GLU A 317 -18.93 -6.11 -13.96
N ASP A 318 -18.18 -6.11 -12.85
CA ASP A 318 -16.93 -6.82 -12.83
C ASP A 318 -17.20 -8.31 -12.87
N LYS A 319 -16.40 -9.02 -13.67
CA LYS A 319 -16.37 -10.47 -13.57
C LYS A 319 -15.64 -10.78 -12.28
N PRO A 320 -16.28 -11.46 -11.29
CA PRO A 320 -15.57 -11.90 -10.11
C PRO A 320 -14.35 -12.68 -10.59
N GLY A 321 -13.19 -12.42 -9.97
CA GLY A 321 -12.03 -13.27 -10.20
C GLY A 321 -12.49 -14.71 -10.04
N LYS A 322 -12.01 -15.63 -10.89
CA LYS A 322 -12.23 -17.05 -10.64
C LYS A 322 -11.57 -17.33 -9.28
N GLY A 323 -12.36 -17.28 -8.20
CA GLY A 323 -11.91 -17.63 -6.86
C GLY A 323 -11.20 -18.98 -6.94
N GLU A 324 -10.17 -19.15 -6.13
CA GLU A 324 -9.13 -20.18 -6.23
C GLU A 324 -9.66 -21.63 -6.23
N LYS A 325 -10.31 -22.05 -7.31
CA LYS A 325 -10.67 -23.45 -7.58
C LYS A 325 -9.48 -24.28 -8.06
N PHE A 326 -8.27 -23.72 -8.02
CA PHE A 326 -7.06 -24.28 -8.62
C PHE A 326 -6.03 -24.79 -7.60
N VAL A 327 -6.23 -24.60 -6.29
CA VAL A 327 -5.17 -24.88 -5.31
C VAL A 327 -4.72 -26.34 -5.33
N ALA A 328 -5.65 -27.30 -5.37
CA ALA A 328 -5.31 -28.72 -5.46
C ALA A 328 -4.68 -29.11 -6.81
N GLU A 329 -4.96 -28.37 -7.89
CA GLU A 329 -4.33 -28.57 -9.20
C GLU A 329 -2.91 -27.99 -9.22
N ASP A 330 -2.75 -26.77 -8.73
CA ASP A 330 -1.47 -26.10 -8.58
C ASP A 330 -0.54 -26.91 -7.66
N TRP A 331 -1.06 -27.39 -6.53
CA TRP A 331 -0.29 -28.25 -5.63
C TRP A 331 0.14 -29.55 -6.33
N ARG A 332 -0.77 -30.28 -6.97
CA ARG A 332 -0.42 -31.51 -7.73
C ARG A 332 0.62 -31.28 -8.82
N ALA A 333 0.60 -30.10 -9.45
CA ALA A 333 1.60 -29.73 -10.45
C ALA A 333 2.98 -29.44 -9.82
N LEU A 334 3.00 -28.92 -8.60
CA LEU A 334 4.21 -28.38 -7.95
C LEU A 334 4.82 -29.28 -6.87
N GLU A 335 4.06 -30.19 -6.27
CA GLU A 335 4.48 -30.97 -5.09
C GLU A 335 5.70 -31.86 -5.31
N ARG A 336 6.02 -32.16 -6.58
CA ARG A 336 7.23 -32.89 -6.95
C ARG A 336 8.50 -32.05 -6.86
N ARG A 337 8.40 -30.74 -6.66
CA ARG A 337 9.54 -29.83 -6.45
C ARG A 337 9.90 -29.82 -4.97
N PRO A 338 11.13 -30.21 -4.57
CA PRO A 338 11.52 -30.22 -3.15
C PRO A 338 11.34 -28.88 -2.46
N ASN A 339 11.76 -27.77 -3.08
CA ASN A 339 11.58 -26.42 -2.55
C ASN A 339 10.11 -26.04 -2.28
N VAL A 340 9.16 -26.56 -3.07
CA VAL A 340 7.73 -26.30 -2.83
C VAL A 340 7.28 -26.97 -1.53
N ARG A 341 7.70 -28.21 -1.30
CA ARG A 341 7.40 -28.93 -0.04
C ARG A 341 8.12 -28.31 1.15
N VAL A 342 9.38 -27.89 0.96
CA VAL A 342 10.15 -27.17 1.97
C VAL A 342 9.45 -25.88 2.37
N ALA A 343 9.04 -25.04 1.42
CA ALA A 343 8.35 -23.79 1.72
C ALA A 343 7.02 -24.02 2.46
N ALA A 344 6.22 -25.00 2.04
CA ALA A 344 4.99 -25.36 2.74
C ALA A 344 5.25 -25.84 4.18
N ALA A 345 6.29 -26.66 4.39
CA ALA A 345 6.72 -27.11 5.72
C ALA A 345 7.26 -25.96 6.60
N LEU A 346 7.98 -24.99 6.02
CA LEU A 346 8.47 -23.81 6.75
C LEU A 346 7.31 -22.93 7.27
N VAL A 347 6.26 -22.76 6.46
CA VAL A 347 5.01 -22.04 6.84
C VAL A 347 4.24 -22.76 7.97
N GLU A 348 4.41 -24.08 8.14
CA GLU A 348 3.82 -24.82 9.28
C GLU A 348 4.52 -24.55 10.62
N ILE A 349 5.74 -24.00 10.58
CA ILE A 349 6.56 -23.69 11.75
C ILE A 349 6.88 -22.20 11.91
N ASP A 350 6.14 -21.34 11.20
CA ASP A 350 6.23 -19.88 11.27
C ASP A 350 7.57 -19.30 10.74
N GLU A 351 8.28 -20.04 9.88
CA GLU A 351 9.50 -19.61 9.20
C GLU A 351 9.19 -18.97 7.83
N ASP A 352 8.24 -18.04 7.80
CA ASP A 352 7.69 -17.43 6.58
C ASP A 352 8.75 -16.71 5.73
N GLY A 353 9.75 -16.09 6.38
CA GLY A 353 10.85 -15.42 5.70
C GLY A 353 11.73 -16.37 4.90
N LEU A 354 12.00 -17.56 5.45
CA LEU A 354 12.76 -18.59 4.75
C LEU A 354 11.89 -19.27 3.68
N ALA A 355 10.59 -19.44 3.92
CA ALA A 355 9.65 -19.91 2.90
C ALA A 355 9.59 -18.97 1.69
N ASP A 356 9.59 -17.65 1.92
CA ASP A 356 9.70 -16.61 0.88
C ASP A 356 10.96 -16.79 0.04
N GLU A 357 12.12 -16.93 0.68
CA GLU A 357 13.40 -17.13 -0.01
C GLU A 357 13.36 -18.38 -0.90
N VAL A 358 12.90 -19.51 -0.34
CA VAL A 358 12.83 -20.80 -1.03
C VAL A 358 11.91 -20.72 -2.26
N LEU A 359 10.72 -20.12 -2.16
CA LEU A 359 9.80 -20.00 -3.29
C LEU A 359 10.32 -19.03 -4.37
N ARG A 360 10.93 -17.90 -3.97
CA ARG A 360 11.53 -16.98 -4.93
C ARG A 360 12.71 -17.61 -5.66
N TYR A 361 13.49 -18.45 -4.99
CA TYR A 361 14.55 -19.21 -5.61
C TYR A 361 13.98 -20.26 -6.56
N GLN A 362 12.95 -21.01 -6.14
CA GLN A 362 12.25 -21.98 -6.98
C GLN A 362 11.71 -21.35 -8.29
N ALA A 363 11.21 -20.11 -8.24
CA ALA A 363 10.77 -19.38 -9.42
C ALA A 363 11.88 -19.13 -10.45
N LYS A 364 13.15 -19.03 -9.99
CA LYS A 364 14.31 -18.79 -10.86
C LYS A 364 14.82 -20.09 -11.48
N ILE A 365 14.74 -21.21 -10.78
CA ILE A 365 15.30 -22.50 -11.24
C ILE A 365 14.26 -23.43 -11.85
N GLY A 366 12.97 -23.16 -11.64
CA GLY A 366 11.86 -23.99 -12.08
C GLY A 366 11.48 -23.80 -13.55
N ASN A 367 10.51 -24.58 -14.02
CA ASN A 367 9.97 -24.44 -15.36
C ASN A 367 9.14 -23.14 -15.45
N PRO A 368 9.35 -22.26 -16.44
CA PRO A 368 8.56 -21.03 -16.60
C PRO A 368 7.03 -21.22 -16.60
N SER A 369 6.54 -22.37 -17.10
CA SER A 369 5.10 -22.70 -17.11
C SER A 369 4.50 -22.89 -15.72
N GLU A 370 5.33 -23.15 -14.70
CA GLU A 370 4.91 -23.34 -13.30
C GLU A 370 4.77 -22.01 -12.54
N HIS A 371 5.26 -20.88 -13.09
CA HIS A 371 5.35 -19.59 -12.39
C HIS A 371 4.01 -19.06 -11.89
N LEU A 372 2.94 -19.23 -12.68
CA LEU A 372 1.61 -18.78 -12.29
C LEU A 372 1.00 -19.66 -11.19
N ALA A 373 1.28 -20.96 -11.22
CA ALA A 373 0.88 -21.88 -10.15
C ALA A 373 1.64 -21.55 -8.85
N LEU A 374 2.94 -21.25 -8.95
CA LEU A 374 3.77 -20.84 -7.82
C LEU A 374 3.27 -19.52 -7.21
N THR A 375 2.87 -18.56 -8.05
CA THR A 375 2.25 -17.29 -7.60
C THR A 375 0.96 -17.51 -6.81
N ARG A 376 0.07 -18.42 -7.27
CA ARG A 376 -1.16 -18.76 -6.54
C ARG A 376 -0.88 -19.52 -5.25
N LEU A 377 0.07 -20.45 -5.29
CA LEU A 377 0.52 -21.19 -4.11
C LEU A 377 1.06 -20.25 -3.02
N ALA A 378 1.85 -19.24 -3.38
CA ALA A 378 2.36 -18.24 -2.43
C ALA A 378 1.21 -17.48 -1.73
N GLY A 379 0.17 -17.10 -2.46
CA GLY A 379 -1.05 -16.52 -1.87
C GLY A 379 -1.71 -17.47 -0.88
N ARG A 380 -1.80 -18.76 -1.25
CA ARG A 380 -2.44 -19.78 -0.41
C ARG A 380 -1.70 -20.08 0.89
N LEU A 381 -0.37 -20.08 0.82
CA LEU A 381 0.51 -20.22 1.98
C LEU A 381 0.52 -18.96 2.87
N SER A 382 -0.29 -17.94 2.55
CA SER A 382 -0.32 -16.66 3.25
C SER A 382 1.06 -15.97 3.26
N LEU A 383 1.77 -16.06 2.13
CA LEU A 383 3.05 -15.40 1.87
C LEU A 383 2.86 -14.21 0.90
N PRO A 384 2.22 -13.11 1.34
CA PRO A 384 1.84 -12.00 0.46
C PRO A 384 3.05 -11.29 -0.17
N SER A 385 4.15 -11.14 0.58
CA SER A 385 5.40 -10.56 0.05
C SER A 385 5.96 -11.41 -1.11
N THR A 386 5.91 -12.73 -0.99
CA THR A 386 6.32 -13.66 -2.05
C THR A 386 5.40 -13.57 -3.26
N GLN A 387 4.08 -13.56 -3.03
CA GLN A 387 3.08 -13.45 -4.09
C GLN A 387 3.26 -12.16 -4.91
N LEU A 388 3.47 -11.02 -4.23
CA LEU A 388 3.74 -9.75 -4.90
C LEU A 388 5.05 -9.80 -5.68
N TRP A 389 6.12 -10.36 -5.09
CA TRP A 389 7.40 -10.49 -5.78
C TRP A 389 7.27 -11.32 -7.06
N LEU A 390 6.58 -12.47 -7.03
CA LEU A 390 6.37 -13.32 -8.20
C LEU A 390 5.53 -12.62 -9.27
N THR A 391 4.56 -11.81 -8.86
CA THR A 391 3.73 -11.01 -9.76
C THR A 391 4.55 -9.95 -10.50
N HIS A 392 5.59 -9.41 -9.87
CA HIS A 392 6.48 -8.43 -10.50
C HIS A 392 7.66 -9.07 -11.24
N ASN A 393 8.06 -10.29 -10.90
CA ASN A 393 9.25 -10.94 -11.46
C ASN A 393 8.83 -12.19 -12.23
N CYS A 394 8.47 -12.03 -13.50
CA CYS A 394 7.97 -13.12 -14.33
C CYS A 394 9.04 -13.62 -15.32
N PRO A 395 9.03 -14.91 -15.68
CA PRO A 395 9.80 -15.41 -16.81
C PRO A 395 9.40 -14.72 -18.12
N GLN A 396 10.32 -14.69 -19.08
CA GLN A 396 10.02 -14.14 -20.42
C GLN A 396 8.80 -14.82 -21.04
N GLY A 397 7.86 -14.01 -21.54
CA GLY A 397 6.62 -14.49 -22.17
C GLY A 397 5.49 -14.83 -21.19
N THR A 398 5.73 -14.80 -19.88
CA THR A 398 4.69 -15.03 -18.86
C THR A 398 4.05 -13.70 -18.46
N GLN A 399 2.73 -13.58 -18.64
CA GLN A 399 1.98 -12.41 -18.17
C GLN A 399 1.56 -12.59 -16.71
N PRO A 400 1.75 -11.58 -15.85
CA PRO A 400 1.41 -11.69 -14.43
C PRO A 400 -0.10 -11.79 -14.21
N LEU A 401 -0.49 -12.44 -13.10
CA LEU A 401 -1.88 -12.50 -12.68
C LEU A 401 -2.28 -11.17 -12.03
N THR A 402 -3.23 -10.45 -12.62
CA THR A 402 -3.76 -9.21 -12.02
C THR A 402 -4.27 -9.41 -10.60
N ALA A 403 -4.97 -10.52 -10.33
CA ALA A 403 -5.49 -10.83 -8.99
C ALA A 403 -4.37 -11.01 -7.95
N ALA A 404 -3.19 -11.48 -8.35
CA ALA A 404 -2.06 -11.68 -7.43
C ALA A 404 -1.38 -10.37 -6.99
N ARG A 405 -1.75 -9.22 -7.60
CA ARG A 405 -1.38 -7.88 -7.11
C ARG A 405 -2.12 -7.47 -5.83
N TYR A 406 -3.13 -8.25 -5.42
CA TYR A 406 -3.98 -7.99 -4.26
C TYR A 406 -3.96 -9.22 -3.31
N PRO A 407 -2.86 -9.46 -2.57
CA PRO A 407 -2.77 -10.58 -1.64
C PRO A 407 -3.81 -10.52 -0.52
N ALA A 408 -4.38 -11.68 -0.19
CA ALA A 408 -5.38 -11.81 0.87
C ALA A 408 -4.98 -12.91 1.87
N PRO A 409 -3.90 -12.71 2.67
CA PRO A 409 -3.44 -13.73 3.61
C PRO A 409 -4.51 -14.10 4.65
N ASN A 410 -4.40 -15.27 5.26
CA ASN A 410 -5.34 -15.75 6.28
C ASN A 410 -5.17 -15.09 7.66
N TRP A 411 -4.43 -13.98 7.74
CA TRP A 411 -4.20 -13.25 8.97
C TRP A 411 -5.51 -12.67 9.51
N THR A 412 -5.62 -12.60 10.84
CA THR A 412 -6.76 -12.03 11.54
C THR A 412 -6.24 -11.06 12.62
N PRO A 413 -6.85 -9.87 12.78
CA PRO A 413 -6.52 -8.98 13.88
C PRO A 413 -6.71 -9.67 15.23
N ALA A 414 -5.90 -9.34 16.23
CA ALA A 414 -5.96 -9.98 17.55
C ALA A 414 -7.34 -9.88 18.23
N GLY A 415 -8.13 -8.84 17.94
CA GLY A 415 -9.51 -8.66 18.43
C GLY A 415 -10.60 -9.07 17.43
N GLY A 416 -10.25 -9.78 16.35
CA GLY A 416 -11.16 -10.08 15.24
C GLY A 416 -11.43 -8.87 14.34
N TRP A 417 -12.17 -9.10 13.25
CA TRP A 417 -12.50 -8.06 12.27
C TRP A 417 -13.62 -7.14 12.76
N ARG A 418 -13.38 -5.82 12.76
CA ARG A 418 -14.39 -4.77 13.02
C ARG A 418 -14.51 -3.75 11.89
N VAL A 419 -13.42 -3.57 11.15
CA VAL A 419 -13.40 -2.88 9.85
C VAL A 419 -13.47 -3.92 8.73
N ASP A 420 -14.10 -3.56 7.61
CA ASP A 420 -14.13 -4.42 6.41
C ASP A 420 -12.71 -4.90 6.05
N LYS A 421 -12.54 -6.23 5.98
CA LYS A 421 -11.26 -6.90 5.70
C LYS A 421 -10.60 -6.36 4.43
N ALA A 422 -11.40 -6.12 3.38
CA ALA A 422 -10.90 -5.60 2.12
C ALA A 422 -10.35 -4.18 2.25
N LEU A 423 -10.92 -3.35 3.14
CA LEU A 423 -10.42 -2.00 3.41
C LEU A 423 -9.10 -2.03 4.21
N VAL A 424 -9.00 -2.93 5.19
CA VAL A 424 -7.75 -3.12 5.94
C VAL A 424 -6.62 -3.58 5.02
N PHE A 425 -6.88 -4.57 4.16
CA PHE A 425 -5.90 -5.03 3.17
C PHE A 425 -5.56 -3.97 2.11
N ALA A 426 -6.51 -3.11 1.74
CA ALA A 426 -6.24 -1.97 0.86
C ALA A 426 -5.24 -0.99 1.46
N HIS A 427 -5.38 -0.69 2.75
CA HIS A 427 -4.40 0.10 3.51
C HIS A 427 -3.07 -0.64 3.64
N THR A 428 -3.06 -1.93 4.05
CA THR A 428 -1.82 -2.70 4.18
C THR A 428 -1.02 -2.78 2.88
N LEU A 429 -1.69 -2.98 1.74
CA LEU A 429 -1.03 -3.00 0.43
C LEU A 429 -0.35 -1.67 0.13
N GLN A 430 -1.02 -0.55 0.44
CA GLN A 430 -0.49 0.78 0.19
C GLN A 430 0.61 1.20 1.17
N GLU A 431 0.48 0.83 2.44
CA GLU A 431 1.40 1.26 3.52
C GLU A 431 2.70 0.46 3.53
N SER A 432 2.63 -0.86 3.36
CA SER A 432 3.80 -1.73 3.53
C SER A 432 4.04 -2.72 2.41
N ARG A 433 3.10 -2.85 1.46
CA ARG A 433 3.05 -3.98 0.51
C ARG A 433 3.14 -5.32 1.23
N PHE A 434 2.45 -5.44 2.36
CA PHE A 434 2.45 -6.60 3.26
C PHE A 434 3.80 -6.95 3.91
N ASN A 435 4.79 -6.05 3.88
CA ASN A 435 6.00 -6.22 4.68
C ASN A 435 5.70 -5.90 6.16
N SER A 436 5.70 -6.91 7.02
CA SER A 436 5.40 -6.77 8.46
C SER A 436 6.56 -6.17 9.26
N GLU A 437 7.77 -6.15 8.72
CA GLU A 437 8.98 -5.69 9.40
C GLU A 437 9.39 -4.26 9.01
N ILE A 438 8.70 -3.65 8.04
CA ILE A 438 9.10 -2.35 7.50
C ILE A 438 8.93 -1.23 8.53
N ARG A 439 9.97 -0.41 8.65
CA ARG A 439 10.00 0.80 9.48
C ARG A 439 10.30 2.03 8.63
N SER A 440 9.40 3.01 8.63
CA SER A 440 9.62 4.27 7.93
C SER A 440 10.61 5.18 8.66
N ALA A 441 11.15 6.17 7.95
CA ALA A 441 11.99 7.21 8.54
C ALA A 441 11.28 8.01 9.64
N ALA A 442 9.96 8.14 9.57
CA ALA A 442 9.12 8.80 10.57
C ALA A 442 8.77 7.89 11.77
N GLY A 443 9.28 6.65 11.80
CA GLY A 443 9.07 5.71 12.90
C GLY A 443 7.73 4.95 12.86
N ALA A 444 7.00 5.00 11.75
CA ALA A 444 5.85 4.13 11.54
C ALA A 444 6.30 2.68 11.26
N MET A 445 5.58 1.70 11.78
CA MET A 445 6.03 0.29 11.81
C MET A 445 4.96 -0.68 11.30
N GLY A 446 5.41 -1.72 10.60
CA GLY A 446 4.64 -2.88 10.20
C GLY A 446 3.59 -2.64 9.13
N LEU A 447 2.61 -3.54 9.08
CA LEU A 447 1.69 -3.72 7.95
C LEU A 447 0.87 -2.47 7.57
N MET A 448 0.29 -1.80 8.56
CA MET A 448 -0.52 -0.61 8.35
C MET A 448 0.25 0.68 8.70
N GLN A 449 1.58 0.59 8.82
CA GLN A 449 2.47 1.70 9.19
C GLN A 449 1.94 2.48 10.41
N VAL A 450 1.75 1.76 11.51
CA VAL A 450 1.28 2.34 12.77
C VAL A 450 2.40 3.18 13.39
N LYS A 451 2.12 4.44 13.71
CA LYS A 451 3.02 5.32 14.47
C LYS A 451 2.95 4.98 15.96
N THR A 452 4.06 5.14 16.68
CA THR A 452 4.13 4.88 18.13
C THR A 452 3.07 5.64 18.93
N GLY A 453 2.79 6.91 18.60
CA GLY A 453 1.74 7.68 19.26
C GLY A 453 0.35 7.04 19.14
N ALA A 454 -0.02 6.58 17.95
CA ALA A 454 -1.28 5.87 17.74
C ALA A 454 -1.33 4.55 18.51
N ALA A 455 -0.22 3.78 18.55
CA ALA A 455 -0.14 2.55 19.32
C ALA A 455 -0.33 2.79 20.83
N ILE A 456 0.26 3.88 21.37
CA ILE A 456 0.09 4.26 22.79
C ILE A 456 -1.36 4.66 23.07
N ASP A 457 -1.94 5.51 22.21
CA ASP A 457 -3.31 5.99 22.39
C ASP A 457 -4.33 4.85 22.35
N ILE A 458 -4.20 3.95 21.38
CA ILE A 458 -5.05 2.75 21.26
C ILE A 458 -4.79 1.78 22.41
N GLY A 459 -3.53 1.57 22.79
CA GLY A 459 -3.16 0.74 23.94
C GLY A 459 -3.84 1.21 25.21
N ARG A 460 -3.74 2.51 25.53
CA ARG A 460 -4.37 3.09 26.71
C ARG A 460 -5.89 2.89 26.74
N ARG A 461 -6.58 3.08 25.60
CA ARG A 461 -8.03 2.86 25.51
C ARG A 461 -8.43 1.40 25.74
N ASN A 462 -7.59 0.47 25.31
CA ASN A 462 -7.86 -0.96 25.41
C ASN A 462 -7.26 -1.60 26.68
N GLY A 463 -6.67 -0.80 27.59
CA GLY A 463 -6.01 -1.31 28.79
C GLY A 463 -4.76 -2.16 28.50
N ARG A 464 -4.07 -1.90 27.39
CA ARG A 464 -2.90 -2.66 26.91
C ARG A 464 -1.68 -1.77 26.71
N THR A 465 -0.50 -2.37 26.86
CA THR A 465 0.78 -1.75 26.46
C THR A 465 1.35 -2.56 25.31
N TYR A 466 1.76 -1.88 24.24
CA TYR A 466 2.39 -2.51 23.08
C TYR A 466 3.87 -2.15 23.04
N ALA A 467 4.74 -3.16 22.99
CA ALA A 467 6.15 -2.95 22.69
C ALA A 467 6.34 -2.67 21.20
N ALA A 468 7.47 -2.06 20.82
CA ALA A 468 7.78 -1.82 19.41
C ALA A 468 7.85 -3.14 18.60
N SER A 469 8.32 -4.23 19.22
CA SER A 469 8.37 -5.57 18.62
C SER A 469 6.99 -6.19 18.39
N ASP A 470 5.94 -5.71 19.07
CA ASP A 470 4.58 -6.20 18.81
C ASP A 470 4.03 -5.63 17.50
N LEU A 471 4.53 -4.47 17.07
CA LEU A 471 4.05 -3.81 15.84
C LEU A 471 4.52 -4.51 14.56
N THR A 472 5.46 -5.46 14.65
CA THR A 472 5.84 -6.32 13.52
C THR A 472 4.98 -7.59 13.45
N LYS A 473 4.17 -7.89 14.47
CA LYS A 473 3.23 -9.03 14.44
C LYS A 473 1.98 -8.63 13.62
N PRO A 474 1.64 -9.35 12.54
CA PRO A 474 0.49 -9.01 11.69
C PRO A 474 -0.82 -8.79 12.45
N SER A 475 -1.17 -9.70 13.36
CA SER A 475 -2.42 -9.66 14.13
C SER A 475 -2.53 -8.42 15.03
N VAL A 476 -1.43 -8.01 15.67
CA VAL A 476 -1.39 -6.84 16.54
C VAL A 476 -1.39 -5.54 15.72
N ASN A 477 -0.59 -5.50 14.65
CA ASN A 477 -0.50 -4.30 13.80
C ASN A 477 -1.86 -3.98 13.13
N MET A 478 -2.55 -5.00 12.60
CA MET A 478 -3.89 -4.83 12.04
C MET A 478 -4.92 -4.43 13.09
N GLU A 479 -4.82 -4.97 14.31
CA GLU A 479 -5.72 -4.62 15.41
C GLU A 479 -5.60 -3.13 15.78
N ILE A 480 -4.38 -2.61 15.85
CA ILE A 480 -4.15 -1.19 16.14
C ILE A 480 -4.57 -0.33 14.94
N GLY A 481 -4.22 -0.74 13.72
CA GLY A 481 -4.59 -0.02 12.50
C GLY A 481 -6.09 0.10 12.29
N GLN A 482 -6.87 -0.99 12.50
CA GLN A 482 -8.33 -0.93 12.43
C GLN A 482 -8.92 -0.03 13.52
N SER A 483 -8.40 -0.10 14.75
CA SER A 483 -8.86 0.75 15.85
C SER A 483 -8.60 2.24 15.56
N TYR A 484 -7.49 2.54 14.88
CA TYR A 484 -7.19 3.90 14.44
C TYR A 484 -8.12 4.35 13.31
N LEU A 485 -8.47 3.49 12.34
CA LEU A 485 -9.49 3.79 11.33
C LEU A 485 -10.85 4.10 11.95
N GLU A 486 -11.28 3.32 12.95
CA GLU A 486 -12.53 3.58 13.70
C GLU A 486 -12.48 4.93 14.43
N GLN A 487 -11.37 5.25 15.10
CA GLN A 487 -11.18 6.55 15.72
C GLN A 487 -11.32 7.69 14.72
N LEU A 488 -10.75 7.56 13.52
CA LEU A 488 -10.82 8.57 12.46
C LEU A 488 -12.21 8.66 11.83
N ARG A 489 -12.91 7.52 11.65
CA ARG A 489 -14.30 7.46 11.22
C ARG A 489 -15.20 8.27 12.14
N ASP A 490 -14.98 8.19 13.44
CA ASP A 490 -15.84 8.80 14.45
C ASP A 490 -15.50 10.28 14.73
N GLN A 491 -14.51 10.85 14.02
CA GLN A 491 -14.18 12.27 14.13
C GLN A 491 -15.21 13.16 13.42
N PRO A 492 -15.64 14.28 14.04
CA PRO A 492 -16.57 15.22 13.39
C PRO A 492 -16.09 15.76 12.04
N PHE A 493 -14.77 15.99 11.89
CA PHE A 493 -14.22 16.52 10.64
C PHE A 493 -14.21 15.51 9.49
N THR A 494 -14.23 14.20 9.77
CA THR A 494 -14.42 13.20 8.70
C THR A 494 -15.90 13.00 8.42
N GLY A 495 -16.76 13.15 9.44
CA GLY A 495 -18.20 12.87 9.35
C GLY A 495 -18.49 11.42 8.98
N GLY A 496 -17.52 10.51 9.21
CA GLY A 496 -17.57 9.14 8.73
C GLY A 496 -17.53 9.00 7.21
N LEU A 497 -17.15 10.03 6.44
CA LEU A 497 -17.05 9.96 4.99
C LEU A 497 -15.75 9.26 4.60
N LEU A 498 -15.86 8.14 3.88
CA LEU A 498 -14.74 7.23 3.61
C LEU A 498 -13.51 7.93 3.00
N PRO A 499 -13.63 8.82 1.98
CA PRO A 499 -12.46 9.53 1.43
C PRO A 499 -11.75 10.41 2.46
N LYS A 500 -12.49 11.01 3.41
CA LYS A 500 -11.91 11.86 4.47
C LYS A 500 -11.22 11.02 5.55
N VAL A 501 -11.78 9.86 5.88
CA VAL A 501 -11.15 8.89 6.81
C VAL A 501 -9.82 8.41 6.24
N ILE A 502 -9.80 7.98 4.97
CA ILE A 502 -8.59 7.53 4.29
C ILE A 502 -7.55 8.67 4.22
N ALA A 503 -7.98 9.89 3.87
CA ALA A 503 -7.10 11.06 3.85
C ALA A 503 -6.50 11.35 5.23
N SER A 504 -7.30 11.24 6.29
CA SER A 504 -6.87 11.50 7.67
C SER A 504 -5.95 10.41 8.20
N TYR A 505 -6.03 9.18 7.69
CA TYR A 505 -5.10 8.12 8.06
C TYR A 505 -3.67 8.48 7.62
N ASN A 506 -3.54 9.00 6.39
CA ASN A 506 -2.25 9.38 5.80
C ASN A 506 -1.74 10.75 6.27
N ALA A 507 -2.56 11.80 6.19
CA ALA A 507 -2.15 13.17 6.50
C ALA A 507 -2.31 13.55 7.98
N GLY A 508 -3.14 12.82 8.71
CA GLY A 508 -3.54 13.15 10.07
C GLY A 508 -4.80 14.03 10.16
N PRO A 509 -5.34 14.22 11.39
CA PRO A 509 -6.57 14.97 11.62
C PRO A 509 -6.52 16.44 11.20
N THR A 510 -5.45 17.16 11.57
CA THR A 510 -5.38 18.61 11.40
C THR A 510 -5.42 19.04 9.93
N PRO A 511 -4.65 18.44 9.00
CA PRO A 511 -4.77 18.80 7.59
C PRO A 511 -6.17 18.59 7.03
N VAL A 512 -6.84 17.46 7.34
CA VAL A 512 -8.19 17.17 6.83
C VAL A 512 -9.22 18.17 7.38
N ALA A 513 -9.13 18.52 8.67
CA ALA A 513 -9.97 19.55 9.25
C ALA A 513 -9.80 20.91 8.54
N ASN A 514 -8.57 21.31 8.24
CA ASN A 514 -8.29 22.55 7.50
C ASN A 514 -8.81 22.48 6.06
N TRP A 515 -8.63 21.34 5.37
CA TRP A 515 -9.08 21.16 3.99
C TRP A 515 -10.60 21.27 3.85
N ASN A 516 -11.37 20.83 4.85
CA ASN A 516 -12.82 21.02 4.85
C ASN A 516 -13.25 22.50 4.78
N ALA A 517 -12.44 23.42 5.28
CA ALA A 517 -12.72 24.87 5.22
C ALA A 517 -12.21 25.51 3.91
N MET A 518 -11.11 25.00 3.37
CA MET A 518 -10.43 25.59 2.21
C MET A 518 -10.95 25.07 0.87
N ILE A 519 -11.15 23.75 0.74
CA ILE A 519 -11.51 23.11 -0.52
C ILE A 519 -12.90 23.55 -0.98
N LYS A 520 -13.00 24.04 -2.23
CA LYS A 520 -14.25 24.40 -2.89
C LYS A 520 -14.75 23.22 -3.75
N ASP A 521 -15.22 22.17 -3.11
CA ASP A 521 -15.69 20.96 -3.80
C ASP A 521 -17.18 21.00 -4.20
N GLY A 522 -17.96 21.96 -3.70
CA GLY A 522 -19.38 22.09 -4.05
C GLY A 522 -20.25 20.89 -3.63
N GLY A 523 -19.77 20.04 -2.71
CA GLY A 523 -20.39 18.77 -2.33
C GLY A 523 -19.99 17.59 -3.21
N ASP A 524 -19.03 17.73 -4.13
CA ASP A 524 -18.55 16.66 -5.01
C ASP A 524 -17.35 15.91 -4.38
N PRO A 525 -17.49 14.61 -4.05
CA PRO A 525 -16.41 13.85 -3.43
C PRO A 525 -15.18 13.69 -4.33
N LEU A 526 -15.35 13.62 -5.66
CA LEU A 526 -14.22 13.49 -6.59
C LEU A 526 -13.45 14.79 -6.70
N LEU A 527 -14.17 15.92 -6.72
CA LEU A 527 -13.53 17.23 -6.70
C LEU A 527 -12.78 17.47 -5.38
N TYR A 528 -13.34 17.03 -4.25
CA TYR A 528 -12.63 17.06 -2.96
C TYR A 528 -11.32 16.27 -3.02
N ILE A 529 -11.37 15.01 -3.46
CA ILE A 529 -10.17 14.16 -3.58
C ILE A 529 -9.12 14.86 -4.44
N GLU A 530 -9.50 15.35 -5.62
CA GLU A 530 -8.56 16.00 -6.55
C GLU A 530 -8.05 17.36 -6.08
N SER A 531 -8.76 17.98 -5.13
CA SER A 531 -8.39 19.26 -4.52
C SER A 531 -7.49 19.11 -3.28
N ILE A 532 -7.23 17.89 -2.79
CA ILE A 532 -6.36 17.67 -1.62
C ILE A 532 -4.96 18.26 -1.89
N PRO A 533 -4.51 19.31 -1.17
CA PRO A 533 -3.27 20.01 -1.47
C PRO A 533 -2.03 19.12 -1.38
N TYR A 534 -2.03 18.15 -0.46
CA TYR A 534 -0.93 17.21 -0.31
C TYR A 534 -0.97 16.19 -1.44
N TRP A 535 -0.01 16.30 -2.36
CA TRP A 535 0.16 15.38 -3.49
C TRP A 535 0.11 13.91 -3.05
N GLU A 536 0.88 13.57 -2.02
CA GLU A 536 0.99 12.21 -1.50
C GLU A 536 -0.36 11.69 -1.00
N THR A 537 -1.08 12.51 -0.22
CA THR A 537 -2.40 12.14 0.31
C THR A 537 -3.46 12.04 -0.78
N ARG A 538 -3.43 12.91 -1.79
CA ARG A 538 -4.32 12.82 -2.96
C ARG A 538 -4.17 11.48 -3.67
N GLY A 539 -2.94 11.13 -4.01
CA GLY A 539 -2.61 9.83 -4.62
C GLY A 539 -2.97 8.64 -3.72
N TYR A 540 -2.73 8.78 -2.41
CA TYR A 540 -3.04 7.77 -1.41
C TYR A 540 -4.53 7.44 -1.36
N VAL A 541 -5.41 8.45 -1.31
CA VAL A 541 -6.87 8.25 -1.25
C VAL A 541 -7.37 7.49 -2.47
N MET A 542 -6.95 7.92 -3.68
CA MET A 542 -7.31 7.22 -4.92
C MET A 542 -6.81 5.77 -4.93
N THR A 543 -5.58 5.56 -4.46
CA THR A 543 -4.95 4.23 -4.46
C THR A 543 -5.62 3.28 -3.47
N VAL A 544 -5.91 3.74 -2.24
CA VAL A 544 -6.59 2.91 -1.24
C VAL A 544 -8.01 2.58 -1.69
N LEU A 545 -8.76 3.54 -2.24
CA LEU A 545 -10.11 3.27 -2.77
C LEU A 545 -10.07 2.26 -3.92
N ARG A 546 -9.14 2.43 -4.87
CA ARG A 546 -8.94 1.44 -5.95
C ARG A 546 -8.63 0.06 -5.37
N ASN A 547 -7.66 -0.03 -4.46
CA ASN A 547 -7.29 -1.30 -3.84
C ASN A 547 -8.47 -1.95 -3.12
N TYR A 548 -9.28 -1.15 -2.41
CA TYR A 548 -10.47 -1.62 -1.72
C TYR A 548 -11.46 -2.26 -2.70
N TRP A 549 -11.74 -1.61 -3.83
CA TRP A 549 -12.64 -2.15 -4.85
C TRP A 549 -12.10 -3.40 -5.53
N MET A 550 -10.77 -3.49 -5.67
CA MET A 550 -10.14 -4.69 -6.24
C MET A 550 -10.25 -5.88 -5.28
N TYR A 551 -10.11 -5.67 -3.97
CA TYR A 551 -10.38 -6.70 -2.96
C TYR A 551 -11.86 -7.08 -2.91
N GLU A 552 -12.79 -6.11 -2.93
CA GLU A 552 -14.23 -6.41 -3.00
C GLU A 552 -14.56 -7.26 -4.24
N ASN A 553 -14.00 -6.92 -5.40
CA ASN A 553 -14.19 -7.69 -6.63
C ASN A 553 -13.58 -9.11 -6.54
N GLN A 554 -12.43 -9.28 -5.89
CA GLN A 554 -11.83 -10.60 -5.66
C GLN A 554 -12.71 -11.49 -4.75
N GLU A 555 -13.41 -10.88 -3.80
CA GLU A 555 -14.41 -11.54 -2.96
C GLU A 555 -15.76 -11.72 -3.68
N GLY A 556 -15.90 -11.25 -4.92
CA GLY A 556 -17.15 -11.29 -5.69
C GLY A 556 -18.24 -10.35 -5.15
N ARG A 557 -17.86 -9.34 -4.35
CA ARG A 557 -18.78 -8.32 -3.81
C ARG A 557 -18.88 -7.12 -4.75
N LYS A 558 -20.06 -6.50 -4.78
CA LYS A 558 -20.26 -5.20 -5.41
C LYS A 558 -19.72 -4.08 -4.52
N SER A 559 -19.00 -3.13 -5.11
CA SER A 559 -18.41 -1.99 -4.41
C SER A 559 -19.40 -0.83 -4.27
N SER A 560 -20.14 -0.80 -3.16
CA SER A 560 -21.09 0.30 -2.85
C SER A 560 -20.42 1.67 -2.82
N SER A 561 -19.17 1.75 -2.33
CA SER A 561 -18.41 2.99 -2.28
C SER A 561 -18.01 3.51 -3.67
N ARG A 562 -17.70 2.58 -4.60
CA ARG A 562 -17.39 2.90 -6.00
C ARG A 562 -18.61 3.41 -6.75
N GLU A 563 -19.74 2.71 -6.58
CA GLU A 563 -21.02 3.11 -7.17
C GLU A 563 -21.45 4.50 -6.68
N ALA A 564 -21.31 4.77 -5.37
CA ALA A 564 -21.60 6.07 -4.80
C ALA A 564 -20.76 7.19 -5.44
N LEU A 565 -19.44 7.00 -5.55
CA LEU A 565 -18.56 7.99 -6.18
C LEU A 565 -18.87 8.19 -7.67
N ALA A 566 -19.20 7.12 -8.39
CA ALA A 566 -19.61 7.22 -9.80
C ALA A 566 -20.90 8.05 -9.99
N GLN A 567 -21.78 8.06 -8.97
CA GLN A 567 -23.00 8.85 -8.93
C GLN A 567 -22.83 10.24 -8.29
N GLY A 568 -21.59 10.62 -7.93
CA GLY A 568 -21.30 11.90 -7.25
C GLY A 568 -21.80 11.97 -5.81
N MET A 569 -21.99 10.83 -5.15
CA MET A 569 -22.35 10.73 -3.74
C MET A 569 -21.14 10.40 -2.88
N TRP A 570 -21.12 10.90 -1.64
CA TRP A 570 -20.08 10.61 -0.68
C TRP A 570 -20.32 9.24 -0.02
N PRO A 571 -19.44 8.24 -0.25
CA PRO A 571 -19.56 6.99 0.48
C PRO A 571 -19.21 7.21 1.95
N LYS A 572 -20.02 6.62 2.83
CA LYS A 572 -19.71 6.52 4.26
C LYS A 572 -18.73 5.38 4.49
N PHE A 573 -18.06 5.41 5.63
CA PHE A 573 -17.22 4.33 6.08
C PHE A 573 -18.05 3.03 6.21
N PRO A 574 -17.55 1.88 5.71
CA PRO A 574 -18.28 0.62 5.73
C PRO A 574 -18.75 0.23 7.14
N GLY A 575 -19.97 -0.33 7.25
CA GLY A 575 -20.55 -0.80 8.52
C GLY A 575 -21.19 0.30 9.39
N MET A 576 -21.15 1.56 8.98
CA MET A 576 -21.89 2.63 9.68
C MET A 576 -23.40 2.45 9.55
N GLN A 577 -24.14 2.88 10.58
CA GLN A 577 -25.60 2.94 10.54
C GLN A 577 -26.11 3.97 9.52
N GLY A 578 -27.29 3.70 8.95
CA GLY A 578 -27.96 4.54 7.95
C GLY A 578 -27.55 4.25 6.50
N PRO A 579 -27.82 5.18 5.56
CA PRO A 579 -27.48 5.01 4.15
C PRO A 579 -25.97 4.85 3.94
N ALA A 580 -25.55 3.94 3.06
CA ALA A 580 -24.13 3.71 2.75
C ALA A 580 -23.43 4.89 2.06
N ALA A 581 -24.18 5.82 1.50
CA ALA A 581 -23.67 7.05 0.89
C ALA A 581 -24.65 8.21 1.08
N VAL A 582 -24.14 9.43 1.03
CA VAL A 582 -24.92 10.66 1.20
C VAL A 582 -24.58 11.68 0.13
N LYS A 583 -25.56 12.50 -0.25
CA LYS A 583 -25.31 13.69 -1.08
C LYS A 583 -25.12 14.90 -0.18
N LEU A 584 -23.98 15.56 -0.28
CA LEU A 584 -23.74 16.80 0.44
C LEU A 584 -24.25 17.96 -0.42
N ASN A 585 -25.30 18.65 0.03
CA ASN A 585 -25.75 19.90 -0.56
C ASN A 585 -25.32 21.06 0.36
N MET A 586 -24.63 22.07 -0.19
CA MET A 586 -24.11 23.24 0.55
C MET A 586 -25.18 24.07 1.31
N ARG A 587 -26.48 23.76 1.18
CA ARG A 587 -27.55 24.47 1.91
C ARG A 587 -27.76 24.05 3.38
N LYS A 588 -27.06 23.03 3.91
CA LYS A 588 -27.36 22.48 5.25
C LYS A 588 -26.23 22.51 6.30
N LEU A 589 -25.11 23.17 6.04
CA LEU A 589 -24.02 23.33 7.04
C LEU A 589 -23.92 24.73 7.64
N ALA A 590 -24.99 25.53 7.57
CA ALA A 590 -25.10 26.78 8.31
C ALA A 590 -25.63 26.51 9.74
N PHE A 591 -24.75 26.70 10.72
CA PHE A 591 -25.01 26.99 12.14
C PHE A 591 -25.83 25.97 12.97
N HIS A 592 -25.12 25.11 13.70
CA HIS A 592 -25.46 24.79 15.09
C HIS A 592 -24.44 25.49 16.01
N GLN A 593 -24.55 26.81 16.08
CA GLN A 593 -24.18 27.60 17.24
C GLN A 593 -25.32 28.59 17.49
N ASP A 594 -25.59 28.82 18.77
CA ASP A 594 -26.59 29.71 19.36
C ASP A 594 -28.00 29.16 19.54
N GLY A 595 -28.19 28.53 20.70
CA GLY A 595 -29.49 28.15 21.23
C GLY A 595 -29.48 27.91 22.74
N ASN A 596 -28.88 28.81 23.54
CA ASN A 596 -29.38 29.16 24.89
C ASN A 596 -28.43 30.12 25.64
N ALA A 597 -28.78 31.41 25.62
CA ALA A 597 -28.45 32.37 26.68
C ALA A 597 -29.44 33.55 26.61
N ASN A 598 -30.70 33.27 26.93
CA ASN A 598 -31.62 34.23 27.55
C ASN A 598 -32.94 33.53 27.90
N ARG A 599 -32.97 32.91 29.09
CA ARG A 599 -34.07 32.89 30.06
C ARG A 599 -33.64 32.15 31.32
#